data_AF-A0AAW0U6I5-F1
#
_entry.id   AF-A0AAW0U6I5-F1
#
_cell.length_a   1.000
_cell.length_b   1.000
_cell.length_c   1.000
_cell.angle_alpha   90.00
_cell.angle_beta   90.00
_cell.angle_gamma   90.00
#
_symmetry.space_group_name_H-M   'P 1'
#
loop_
_entity.id
_entity.type
_entity.pdbx_description
1 polymer ?
#
loop_
_entity_poly.entity_id
_entity_poly.type
_entity_poly.pdbx_seq_one_letter_code
_entity_poly.pdbx_strand_id
1 'polypeptide(L)'
;MRNDAALVLPIRQTASIFKQPVTVVKTQPSSKVKADMKHGSQDKPKQLFWEKRLQGLQALDAQTSVLRNVDLPATLKAVEPNVEDQTVLQSVATALHVFPGPITGQTEARHYLEKNPGVFLNPSQPLVISVQIENEDIARQEERVGLVRHQLEKALREL
;
A
#
# COMPACT_ATOMS: atom_id res chain seq x y z
N MET A 1 -40.43 -21.26 24.79
CA MET A 1 -39.44 -20.18 24.87
C MET A 1 -38.92 -19.91 23.47
N ARG A 2 -39.22 -18.74 22.88
CA ARG A 2 -38.64 -18.34 21.59
C ARG A 2 -37.18 -17.95 21.85
N ASN A 3 -36.24 -18.70 21.28
CA ASN A 3 -34.84 -18.26 21.24
C ASN A 3 -34.77 -17.06 20.30
N ASP A 4 -34.61 -15.86 20.85
CA ASP A 4 -34.35 -14.66 20.07
C ASP A 4 -32.99 -14.82 19.38
N ALA A 5 -33.01 -15.08 18.08
CA ALA A 5 -31.83 -15.22 17.23
C ALA A 5 -30.93 -13.96 17.24
N ALA A 6 -31.44 -12.83 17.74
CA ALA A 6 -30.69 -11.60 17.93
C ALA A 6 -29.69 -11.64 19.11
N LEU A 7 -29.82 -12.59 20.04
CA LEU A 7 -28.88 -12.79 21.16
C LEU A 7 -27.69 -13.69 20.81
N VAL A 8 -27.71 -14.34 19.63
CA VAL A 8 -26.65 -15.23 19.19
C VAL A 8 -25.70 -14.43 18.30
N LEU A 9 -24.46 -14.23 18.78
CA LEU A 9 -23.40 -13.60 18.00
C LEU A 9 -23.20 -14.35 16.66
N PRO A 10 -22.91 -13.67 15.55
CA PRO A 10 -22.62 -14.33 14.27
C PRO A 10 -21.49 -15.36 14.43
N ILE A 11 -21.77 -16.63 14.12
CA ILE A 11 -20.80 -17.74 14.17
C ILE A 11 -20.32 -18.02 12.74
N ARG A 12 -19.01 -18.19 12.55
CA ARG A 12 -18.45 -18.64 11.26
C ARG A 12 -19.02 -20.02 10.89
N GLN A 13 -19.57 -20.16 9.69
CA GLN A 13 -20.01 -21.45 9.12
C GLN A 13 -18.89 -22.22 8.39
N THR A 14 -17.63 -21.84 8.59
CA THR A 14 -16.48 -22.56 8.06
C THR A 14 -16.23 -23.85 8.85
N ALA A 15 -15.62 -24.86 8.22
CA ALA A 15 -15.41 -26.23 8.73
C ALA A 15 -14.62 -26.40 10.05
N SER A 16 -14.37 -25.34 10.81
CA SER A 16 -13.67 -25.41 12.10
C SER A 16 -14.66 -25.68 13.24
N ILE A 17 -14.41 -26.75 13.99
CA ILE A 17 -15.21 -27.15 15.17
C ILE A 17 -14.99 -26.24 16.39
N PHE A 18 -13.93 -25.43 16.37
CA PHE A 18 -13.64 -24.49 17.44
C PHE A 18 -14.27 -23.12 17.14
N LYS A 19 -15.06 -22.61 18.09
CA LYS A 19 -15.66 -21.27 18.00
C LYS A 19 -14.57 -20.21 18.02
N GLN A 20 -14.21 -19.70 16.85
CA GLN A 20 -13.30 -18.57 16.73
C GLN A 20 -14.07 -17.25 16.70
N PRO A 21 -13.58 -16.21 17.38
CA PRO A 21 -14.19 -14.89 17.31
C PRO A 21 -14.16 -14.36 15.87
N VAL A 22 -15.20 -13.60 15.51
CA VAL A 22 -15.31 -12.94 14.20
C VAL A 22 -15.12 -11.45 14.38
N THR A 23 -14.26 -10.85 13.57
CA THR A 23 -14.13 -9.40 13.50
C THR A 23 -15.33 -8.80 12.78
N VAL A 24 -16.16 -8.08 13.52
CA VAL A 24 -17.34 -7.41 12.98
C VAL A 24 -16.93 -5.99 12.59
N VAL A 25 -16.96 -5.69 11.29
CA VAL A 25 -16.67 -4.36 10.75
C VAL A 25 -17.96 -3.74 10.25
N LYS A 26 -18.35 -2.58 10.78
CA LYS A 26 -19.46 -1.80 10.25
C LYS A 26 -18.97 -0.92 9.10
N THR A 27 -19.50 -1.13 7.91
CA THR A 27 -19.20 -0.31 6.72
C THR A 27 -19.96 1.01 6.68
N GLN A 28 -21.05 1.14 7.45
CA GLN A 28 -21.90 2.33 7.49
C GLN A 28 -21.77 3.03 8.85
N PRO A 29 -21.10 4.21 8.92
CA PRO A 29 -20.87 4.92 10.18
C PRO A 29 -22.16 5.45 10.83
N SER A 30 -23.22 5.65 10.04
CA SER A 30 -24.53 6.13 10.52
C SER A 30 -25.46 5.03 11.04
N SER A 31 -25.05 3.76 10.98
CA SER A 31 -25.90 2.64 11.39
C SER A 31 -26.13 2.62 12.90
N LYS A 32 -27.35 2.99 13.31
CA LYS A 32 -27.82 3.00 14.71
C LYS A 32 -28.11 1.61 15.29
N VAL A 33 -27.91 0.54 14.51
CA VAL A 33 -28.07 -0.83 15.03
C VAL A 33 -26.98 -1.08 16.06
N LYS A 34 -27.34 -0.95 17.34
CA LYS A 34 -26.53 -1.38 18.49
C LYS A 34 -26.46 -2.90 18.47
N ALA A 35 -25.60 -3.46 17.63
CA ALA A 35 -25.05 -4.77 17.94
C ALA A 35 -24.13 -4.55 19.15
N ASP A 36 -24.46 -5.14 20.29
CA ASP A 36 -23.60 -5.15 21.48
C ASP A 36 -22.29 -5.85 21.12
N MET A 37 -21.33 -5.07 20.63
CA MET A 37 -19.98 -5.54 20.34
C MET A 37 -19.27 -5.75 21.67
N LYS A 38 -19.38 -6.96 22.23
CA LYS A 38 -18.72 -7.36 23.49
C LYS A 38 -17.20 -7.14 23.48
N HIS A 39 -16.58 -7.03 22.31
CA HIS A 39 -15.14 -6.90 22.12
C HIS A 39 -14.68 -5.50 21.68
N GLY A 40 -15.54 -4.48 21.77
CA GLY A 40 -15.21 -3.10 21.35
C GLY A 40 -15.13 -2.90 19.84
N SER A 41 -14.78 -1.69 19.40
CA SER A 41 -14.54 -1.40 17.98
C SER A 41 -13.25 -2.07 17.52
N GLN A 42 -13.35 -2.94 16.50
CA GLN A 42 -12.18 -3.59 15.91
C GLN A 42 -11.81 -2.91 14.60
N ASP A 43 -10.51 -2.77 14.36
CA ASP A 43 -9.99 -2.26 13.10
C ASP A 43 -10.30 -3.21 11.94
N LYS A 44 -10.55 -2.63 10.77
CA LYS A 44 -10.75 -3.40 9.56
C LYS A 44 -9.44 -4.12 9.21
N PRO A 45 -9.48 -5.44 8.92
CA PRO A 45 -8.29 -6.15 8.48
C PRO A 45 -7.76 -5.49 7.20
N LYS A 46 -6.45 -5.23 7.16
CA LYS A 46 -5.76 -4.72 5.97
C LYS A 46 -5.24 -5.90 5.16
N GLN A 47 -5.42 -5.87 3.85
CA GLN A 47 -4.86 -6.87 2.96
C GLN A 47 -3.39 -6.51 2.70
N LEU A 48 -2.48 -7.33 3.23
CA LEU A 48 -1.06 -7.23 2.92
C LEU A 48 -0.82 -7.73 1.48
N PHE A 49 0.14 -7.12 0.78
CA PHE A 49 0.55 -7.52 -0.58
C PHE A 49 -0.55 -7.48 -1.65
N TRP A 50 -1.55 -6.61 -1.49
CA TRP A 50 -2.58 -6.47 -2.50
C TRP A 50 -1.99 -5.98 -3.84
N GLU A 51 -0.87 -5.24 -3.81
CA GLU A 51 -0.12 -4.79 -4.98
C GLU A 51 0.39 -5.96 -5.83
N LYS A 52 0.79 -7.08 -5.20
CA LYS A 52 1.20 -8.28 -5.94
C LYS A 52 0.06 -8.86 -6.78
N ARG A 53 -1.22 -8.60 -6.45
CA ARG A 53 -2.35 -9.01 -7.29
C ARG A 53 -2.45 -8.22 -8.59
N LEU A 54 -1.81 -7.05 -8.65
CA LEU A 54 -1.71 -6.23 -9.85
C LEU A 54 -0.43 -6.53 -10.65
N GLN A 55 0.40 -7.46 -10.19
CA GLN A 55 1.59 -7.90 -10.90
C GLN A 55 1.20 -8.50 -12.26
N GLY A 56 1.99 -8.20 -13.29
CA GLY A 56 1.72 -8.60 -14.67
C GLY A 56 0.63 -7.80 -15.38
N LEU A 57 -0.10 -6.91 -14.68
CA LEU A 57 -0.99 -5.95 -15.33
C LEU A 57 -0.16 -4.79 -15.88
N GLN A 58 -0.41 -4.41 -17.13
CA GLN A 58 0.28 -3.30 -17.78
C GLN A 58 -0.74 -2.28 -18.29
N ALA A 59 -0.36 -1.02 -18.26
CA ALA A 59 -1.19 0.03 -18.84
C ALA A 59 -1.05 0.01 -20.37
N LEU A 60 -2.16 0.20 -21.06
CA LEU A 60 -2.22 0.29 -22.52
C LEU A 60 -2.59 1.73 -22.91
N ASP A 61 -2.03 2.20 -24.02
CA ASP A 61 -2.48 3.47 -24.62
C ASP A 61 -3.81 3.29 -25.38
N ALA A 62 -4.33 4.39 -25.95
CA ALA A 62 -5.57 4.37 -26.72
C ALA A 62 -5.47 3.49 -27.98
N GLN A 63 -4.26 3.19 -28.44
CA GLN A 63 -3.92 2.36 -29.58
C GLN A 63 -3.57 0.92 -29.15
N THR A 64 -3.85 0.55 -27.90
CA THR A 64 -3.57 -0.77 -27.30
C THR A 64 -2.09 -1.16 -27.25
N SER A 65 -1.19 -0.19 -27.38
CA SER A 65 0.24 -0.40 -27.19
C SER A 65 0.58 -0.38 -25.71
N VAL A 66 1.49 -1.25 -25.29
CA VAL A 66 2.01 -1.27 -23.92
C VAL A 66 2.71 0.05 -23.62
N LEU A 67 2.24 0.75 -22.59
CA LEU A 67 2.91 1.93 -22.09
C LEU A 67 4.24 1.53 -21.44
N ARG A 68 5.29 2.30 -21.72
CA ARG A 68 6.60 2.06 -21.13
C ARG A 68 6.50 2.17 -19.60
N ASN A 69 6.99 1.15 -18.90
CA ASN A 69 7.13 1.18 -17.46
C ASN A 69 8.17 2.22 -17.02
N VAL A 70 7.91 2.86 -15.90
CA VAL A 70 8.87 3.77 -15.27
C VAL A 70 9.98 2.92 -14.66
N ASP A 71 11.23 3.25 -14.98
CA ASP A 71 12.40 2.59 -14.39
C ASP A 71 12.52 3.01 -12.93
N LEU A 72 12.65 2.03 -12.02
CA LEU A 72 12.77 2.31 -10.60
C LEU A 72 14.14 2.95 -10.32
N PRO A 73 14.20 4.11 -9.63
CA PRO A 73 15.49 4.72 -9.28
C PRO A 73 16.26 3.81 -8.33
N ALA A 74 17.59 3.77 -8.47
CA ALA A 74 18.48 2.88 -7.70
C ALA A 74 18.39 3.05 -6.17
N THR A 75 17.88 4.19 -5.70
CA THR A 75 17.63 4.49 -4.29
C THR A 75 16.43 3.72 -3.73
N LEU A 76 15.46 3.39 -4.57
CA LEU A 76 14.29 2.60 -4.18
C LEU A 76 14.60 1.12 -4.43
N LYS A 77 14.63 0.34 -3.35
CA LYS A 77 14.86 -1.10 -3.41
C LYS A 77 13.66 -1.84 -2.85
N ALA A 78 13.25 -2.89 -3.56
CA ALA A 78 12.18 -3.77 -3.13
C ALA A 78 12.51 -4.47 -1.80
N VAL A 79 11.50 -4.62 -0.95
CA VAL A 79 11.63 -5.31 0.36
C VAL A 79 11.97 -6.79 0.19
N GLU A 80 11.40 -7.44 -0.81
CA GLU A 80 11.53 -8.88 -1.06
C GLU A 80 12.06 -9.15 -2.48
N PRO A 81 12.73 -10.30 -2.71
CA PRO A 81 13.22 -10.68 -4.04
C PRO A 81 12.12 -10.85 -5.09
N ASN A 82 10.90 -11.17 -4.68
CA ASN A 82 9.77 -11.47 -5.56
C ASN A 82 8.83 -10.27 -5.76
N VAL A 83 9.32 -9.05 -5.54
CA VAL A 83 8.56 -7.82 -5.78
C VAL A 83 9.21 -7.11 -6.96
N GLU A 84 8.48 -7.05 -8.07
CA GLU A 84 8.91 -6.36 -9.27
C GLU A 84 8.92 -4.84 -9.08
N ASP A 85 9.77 -4.14 -9.83
CA ASP A 85 9.88 -2.67 -9.83
C ASP A 85 8.53 -1.97 -10.04
N GLN A 86 7.68 -2.53 -10.90
CA GLN A 86 6.34 -1.99 -11.14
C GLN A 86 5.44 -2.12 -9.89
N THR A 87 5.55 -3.23 -9.16
CA THR A 87 4.81 -3.46 -7.90
C THR A 87 5.29 -2.48 -6.83
N VAL A 88 6.61 -2.23 -6.78
CA VAL A 88 7.19 -1.21 -5.91
C VAL A 88 6.60 0.16 -6.20
N LEU A 89 6.59 0.58 -7.46
CA LEU A 89 6.05 1.88 -7.88
C LEU A 89 4.57 2.03 -7.53
N GLN A 90 3.77 1.00 -7.79
CA GLN A 90 2.35 0.97 -7.42
C GLN A 90 2.15 1.12 -5.90
N SER A 91 2.98 0.45 -5.10
CA SER A 91 2.95 0.55 -3.65
C SER A 91 3.32 1.96 -3.17
N VAL A 92 4.38 2.56 -3.73
CA VAL A 92 4.81 3.93 -3.41
C VAL A 92 3.72 4.95 -3.80
N ALA A 93 3.18 4.85 -5.02
CA ALA A 93 2.12 5.75 -5.49
C ALA A 93 0.87 5.66 -4.61
N THR A 94 0.48 4.44 -4.21
CA THR A 94 -0.68 4.25 -3.32
C THR A 94 -0.41 4.80 -1.92
N ALA A 95 0.79 4.59 -1.39
CA ALA A 95 1.16 5.13 -0.08
C ALA A 95 1.09 6.66 -0.09
N LEU A 96 1.64 7.32 -1.12
CA LEU A 96 1.57 8.77 -1.30
C LEU A 96 0.13 9.29 -1.48
N HIS A 97 -0.74 8.50 -2.10
CA HIS A 97 -2.13 8.90 -2.34
C HIS A 97 -3.02 8.74 -1.10
N VAL A 98 -2.86 7.65 -0.35
CA VAL A 98 -3.79 7.24 0.71
C VAL A 98 -3.30 7.65 2.10
N PHE A 99 -1.99 7.71 2.32
CA PHE A 99 -1.43 7.98 3.64
C PHE A 99 -1.01 9.46 3.78
N PRO A 100 -1.57 10.19 4.75
CA PRO A 100 -1.25 11.62 4.94
C PRO A 100 0.06 11.86 5.71
N GLY A 101 0.71 10.81 6.20
CA GLY A 101 1.93 10.91 7.00
C GLY A 101 3.21 10.70 6.20
N PRO A 102 4.37 10.66 6.87
CA PRO A 102 5.65 10.47 6.21
C PRO A 102 5.76 9.09 5.56
N ILE A 103 6.33 9.06 4.35
CA ILE A 103 6.66 7.84 3.62
C ILE A 103 8.15 7.57 3.78
N THR A 104 8.48 6.58 4.60
CA THR A 104 9.85 6.17 4.93
C THR A 104 10.20 4.80 4.36
N GLY A 105 9.21 4.00 3.96
CA GLY A 105 9.41 2.59 3.61
C GLY A 105 9.37 1.66 4.83
N GLN A 106 9.70 0.40 4.61
CA GLN A 106 9.76 -0.63 5.66
C GLN A 106 11.02 -0.45 6.50
N THR A 107 10.83 -0.15 7.79
CA THR A 107 11.91 0.08 8.77
C THR A 107 12.43 -1.20 9.41
N GLU A 108 11.64 -2.28 9.38
CA GLU A 108 12.05 -3.58 9.90
C GLU A 108 13.23 -4.15 9.09
N ALA A 109 14.12 -4.87 9.77
CA ALA A 109 15.25 -5.48 9.11
C ALA A 109 14.79 -6.53 8.09
N ARG A 110 15.42 -6.54 6.91
CA ARG A 110 15.06 -7.43 5.79
C ARG A 110 14.92 -8.91 6.21
N HIS A 111 15.81 -9.40 7.06
CA HIS A 111 15.79 -10.78 7.53
C HIS A 111 14.57 -11.14 8.40
N TYR A 112 13.91 -10.17 9.04
CA TYR A 112 12.65 -10.42 9.75
C TYR A 112 11.48 -10.50 8.78
N LEU A 113 11.47 -9.61 7.77
CA LEU A 113 10.46 -9.58 6.71
C LEU A 113 10.46 -10.87 5.90
N GLU A 114 11.65 -11.44 5.62
CA GLU A 114 11.79 -12.73 4.92
C GLU A 114 11.27 -13.93 5.74
N LYS A 115 11.35 -13.86 7.08
CA LYS A 115 10.89 -14.94 7.97
C LYS A 115 9.38 -14.94 8.18
N ASN A 116 8.80 -13.77 8.45
CA ASN A 116 7.37 -13.64 8.65
C ASN A 116 6.85 -12.26 8.20
N PRO A 117 6.61 -12.09 6.90
CA PRO A 117 6.15 -10.81 6.38
C PRO A 117 4.82 -10.37 6.97
N GLY A 118 3.94 -11.30 7.36
CA GLY A 118 2.64 -10.97 7.93
C GLY A 118 2.69 -10.26 9.28
N VAL A 119 3.78 -10.42 10.02
CA VAL A 119 3.98 -9.82 11.35
C VAL A 119 4.81 -8.54 11.26
N PHE A 120 5.86 -8.55 10.42
CA PHE A 120 6.85 -7.47 10.40
C PHE A 120 6.58 -6.41 9.32
N LEU A 121 5.69 -6.66 8.36
CA LEU A 121 5.36 -5.66 7.35
C LEU A 121 4.47 -4.56 7.94
N ASN A 122 4.90 -3.30 7.80
CA ASN A 122 4.08 -2.15 8.12
C ASN A 122 3.11 -1.88 6.95
N PRO A 123 1.78 -2.05 7.15
CA PRO A 123 0.79 -1.87 6.08
C PRO A 123 0.53 -0.41 5.72
N SER A 124 1.10 0.54 6.46
CA SER A 124 0.98 1.98 6.19
C SER A 124 2.19 2.53 5.44
N GLN A 125 3.18 1.69 5.12
CA GLN A 125 4.38 2.04 4.38
C GLN A 125 4.49 1.19 3.11
N PRO A 126 5.10 1.73 2.03
CA PRO A 126 5.23 1.00 0.78
C PRO A 126 6.15 -0.22 0.87
N LEU A 127 6.07 -1.12 -0.10
CA LEU A 127 6.91 -2.33 -0.23
C LEU A 127 8.37 -2.02 -0.68
N VAL A 128 8.94 -0.94 -0.17
CA VAL A 128 10.35 -0.56 -0.33
C VAL A 128 11.10 -0.68 1.00
N ILE A 129 12.38 -1.03 0.93
CA ILE A 129 13.29 -0.92 2.08
C ILE A 129 13.28 0.53 2.55
N SER A 130 13.53 0.78 3.83
CA SER A 130 13.66 2.13 4.37
C SER A 130 14.53 3.01 3.47
N VAL A 131 13.99 4.16 3.07
CA VAL A 131 14.66 5.17 2.24
C VAL A 131 14.97 6.37 3.11
N GLN A 132 16.21 6.86 3.03
CA GLN A 132 16.61 8.12 3.63
C GLN A 132 16.97 9.07 2.50
N ILE A 133 16.38 10.26 2.51
CA ILE A 133 16.67 11.31 1.53
C ILE A 133 17.73 12.21 2.12
N GLU A 134 18.87 12.32 1.44
CA GLU A 134 19.97 13.17 1.85
C GLU A 134 19.91 14.54 1.15
N ASN A 135 20.63 15.54 1.69
CA ASN A 135 20.70 16.87 1.07
C ASN A 135 21.29 16.81 -0.35
N GLU A 136 22.18 15.84 -0.62
CA GLU A 136 22.73 15.65 -1.96
C GLU A 136 21.67 15.17 -2.95
N ASP A 137 20.75 14.30 -2.54
CA ASP A 137 19.64 13.85 -3.37
C ASP A 137 18.74 15.03 -3.78
N ILE A 138 18.47 15.93 -2.83
CA ILE A 138 17.69 17.15 -3.05
C ILE A 138 18.41 18.06 -4.05
N ALA A 139 19.69 18.38 -3.80
CA ALA A 139 20.48 19.26 -4.65
C ALA A 139 20.57 18.72 -6.10
N ARG A 140 20.76 17.41 -6.27
CA ARG A 140 20.81 16.77 -7.58
C ARG A 140 19.47 16.85 -8.32
N GLN A 141 18.35 16.71 -7.60
CA GLN A 141 17.02 16.88 -8.19
C GLN A 141 16.77 18.34 -8.61
N GLU A 142 17.14 19.30 -7.76
CA GLU A 142 17.00 20.73 -8.06
C GLU A 142 17.80 21.15 -9.28
N GLU A 143 19.07 20.71 -9.39
CA GLU A 143 19.93 20.96 -10.54
C GLU A 143 19.30 20.45 -11.83
N ARG A 144 18.82 19.19 -11.82
CA ARG A 144 18.18 18.57 -12.99
C ARG A 144 16.92 19.30 -13.41
N VAL A 145 16.08 19.74 -12.47
CA VAL A 145 14.88 20.55 -12.76
C VAL A 145 15.28 21.91 -13.33
N GLY A 146 16.31 22.56 -12.77
CA GLY A 146 16.84 23.82 -13.26
C GLY A 146 17.32 23.74 -14.70
N LEU A 147 18.07 22.68 -15.04
CA LEU A 147 18.55 22.42 -16.40
C LEU A 147 17.39 22.29 -17.40
N VAL A 148 16.39 21.47 -17.06
CA VAL A 148 15.22 21.24 -17.94
C VAL A 148 14.40 22.51 -18.11
N ARG A 149 14.23 23.32 -17.06
CA ARG A 149 13.54 24.62 -17.15
C ARG A 149 14.28 25.59 -18.09
N HIS A 150 15.61 25.64 -18.01
CA HIS A 150 16.43 26.47 -18.90
C HIS A 150 16.34 26.02 -20.37
N GLN A 151 16.36 24.70 -20.60
CA GLN A 151 16.16 24.14 -21.94
C GLN A 151 14.78 24.49 -22.51
N LEU A 152 13.73 24.36 -21.69
CA LEU A 152 12.37 24.74 -22.06
C LEU A 152 12.28 26.24 -22.39
N GLU A 153 12.90 27.11 -21.59
CA GLU A 153 12.92 28.55 -21.83
C GLU A 153 13.56 28.89 -23.18
N LYS A 154 14.70 28.27 -23.52
CA LYS A 154 15.34 28.47 -24.84
C LYS A 154 14.42 28.05 -25.99
N ALA A 155 13.84 26.85 -25.89
CA ALA A 155 12.92 26.34 -26.91
C ALA A 155 11.70 27.26 -27.12
N LEU A 156 11.17 27.85 -26.04
CA LEU A 156 10.07 28.81 -26.11
C LEU A 156 10.47 30.16 -26.71
N ARG A 157 11.74 30.58 -26.59
CA ARG A 157 12.24 31.81 -27.21
C ARG A 157 12.56 31.65 -28.70
N GLU A 158 12.76 30.42 -29.16
CA GLU A 158 13.02 30.05 -30.56
C GLU A 158 11.74 29.79 -31.37
N LEU A 159 10.58 29.78 -30.70
CA LEU A 159 9.22 29.74 -31.27
C LEU A 159 8.74 31.14 -31.66
#